data_AF-A0A4Z0PW89-F1
#
_entry.id   AF-A0A4Z0PW89-F1
#
_cell.length_a   1.000
_cell.length_b   1.000
_cell.length_c   1.000
_cell.angle_alpha   90.00
_cell.angle_beta   90.00
_cell.angle_gamma   90.00
#
_symmetry.space_group_name_H-M   'P 1'
#
loop_
_entity.id
_entity.type
_entity.pdbx_description
1 polymer ?
#
loop_
_entity_poly.entity_id
_entity_poly.type
_entity_poly.pdbx_seq_one_letter_code
_entity_poly.pdbx_strand_id
1 'polypeptide(L)'
;MAAIRKCLSTDDEFRQAVAESLSVARVLNRIGLVPAGGNYRTVHARIARLGLDKSHFTGAAWNVGSRYRNVNKPANLEALLVEGSNYQTFKLKARLIAEGRFVRSCSACKLTHWQEQLIPLELDHVNGINNDNRIENLRLLCPNCHALTETYRGKNQKRARVVERYTRRS
;
A
#
# COMPACT_ATOMS: atom_id res chain seq x y z
N MET A 1 -38.65 -4.54 -7.09
CA MET A 1 -37.77 -4.33 -5.91
C MET A 1 -36.63 -3.40 -6.30
N ALA A 2 -36.44 -2.31 -5.56
CA ALA A 2 -35.59 -1.18 -5.93
C ALA A 2 -34.11 -1.58 -6.09
N ALA A 3 -33.45 -0.98 -7.09
CA ALA A 3 -32.04 -1.21 -7.40
C ALA A 3 -31.12 -0.88 -6.20
N ILE A 4 -30.12 -1.74 -5.99
CA ILE A 4 -29.12 -1.65 -4.92
C ILE A 4 -28.41 -0.28 -4.97
N ARG A 5 -28.64 0.57 -3.96
CA ARG A 5 -28.01 1.89 -3.83
C ARG A 5 -26.50 1.73 -3.58
N LYS A 6 -25.67 2.32 -4.45
CA LYS A 6 -24.20 2.35 -4.33
C LYS A 6 -23.66 3.28 -3.22
N CYS A 7 -24.52 4.06 -2.55
CA CYS A 7 -24.18 4.92 -1.42
C CYS A 7 -25.31 4.84 -0.39
N LEU A 8 -25.00 4.45 0.85
CA LEU A 8 -25.98 4.13 1.89
C LEU A 8 -26.45 5.34 2.70
N SER A 9 -25.79 6.50 2.60
CA SER A 9 -26.12 7.66 3.43
C SER A 9 -27.18 8.57 2.81
N THR A 10 -28.15 9.00 3.61
CA THR A 10 -29.07 10.09 3.28
C THR A 10 -28.33 11.42 3.14
N ASP A 11 -28.97 12.43 2.55
CA ASP A 11 -28.33 13.76 2.42
C ASP A 11 -28.09 14.40 3.80
N ASP A 12 -28.92 14.10 4.81
CA ASP A 12 -28.73 14.61 6.18
C ASP A 12 -27.59 13.90 6.90
N GLU A 13 -27.50 12.57 6.81
CA GLU A 13 -26.35 11.82 7.32
C GLU A 13 -25.04 12.28 6.66
N PHE A 14 -25.08 12.60 5.37
CA PHE A 14 -23.92 13.13 4.65
C PHE A 14 -23.54 14.53 5.11
N ARG A 15 -24.52 15.42 5.34
CA ARG A 15 -24.28 16.76 5.92
C ARG A 15 -23.59 16.67 7.28
N GLN A 16 -24.11 15.82 8.16
CA GLN A 16 -23.52 15.57 9.47
C GLN A 16 -22.10 15.02 9.35
N ALA A 17 -21.89 14.04 8.45
CA ALA A 17 -20.57 13.46 8.22
C ALA A 17 -19.55 14.50 7.73
N VAL A 18 -19.96 15.46 6.89
CA VAL A 18 -19.10 16.57 6.42
C VAL A 18 -18.80 17.55 7.55
N ALA A 19 -19.81 17.96 8.32
CA ALA A 19 -19.65 18.90 9.45
C ALA A 19 -18.70 18.36 10.53
N GLU A 20 -18.77 17.07 10.85
CA GLU A 20 -17.98 16.45 11.91
C GLU A 20 -16.61 15.89 11.45
N SER A 21 -16.25 16.08 10.18
CA SER A 21 -15.01 15.56 9.59
C SER A 21 -14.03 16.68 9.28
N LEU A 22 -12.74 16.38 9.39
CA LEU A 22 -11.64 17.28 8.99
C LEU A 22 -11.02 16.88 7.65
N SER A 23 -11.52 15.80 7.02
CA SER A 23 -11.03 15.32 5.74
C SER A 23 -12.09 14.49 5.01
N VAL A 24 -12.00 14.49 3.68
CA VAL A 24 -12.88 13.69 2.80
C VAL A 24 -12.76 12.20 3.08
N ALA A 25 -11.56 11.72 3.45
CA ALA A 25 -11.35 10.33 3.85
C ALA A 25 -12.17 9.96 5.11
N ARG A 26 -12.26 10.87 6.07
CA ARG A 26 -13.08 10.68 7.28
C ARG A 26 -14.57 10.70 6.97
N VAL A 27 -15.00 11.57 6.05
CA VAL A 27 -16.38 11.55 5.52
C VAL A 27 -16.69 10.20 4.89
N LEU A 28 -15.80 9.70 4.01
CA LEU A 28 -15.94 8.39 3.36
C LEU A 28 -16.08 7.26 4.38
N ASN A 29 -15.20 7.20 5.38
CA ASN A 29 -15.28 6.19 6.44
C ASN A 29 -16.61 6.26 7.21
N ARG A 30 -17.07 7.47 7.56
CA ARG A 30 -18.33 7.67 8.30
C ARG A 30 -19.56 7.24 7.51
N ILE A 31 -19.56 7.41 6.20
CA ILE A 31 -20.65 6.96 5.33
C ILE A 31 -20.49 5.51 4.84
N GLY A 32 -19.57 4.76 5.44
CA GLY A 32 -19.35 3.34 5.14
C GLY A 32 -18.67 3.08 3.79
N LEU A 33 -17.99 4.08 3.22
CA LEU A 33 -17.26 3.96 1.96
C LEU A 33 -15.75 3.89 2.20
N VAL A 34 -15.08 3.08 1.39
CA VAL A 34 -13.62 2.99 1.42
C VAL A 34 -13.01 4.28 0.86
N PRO A 35 -12.01 4.88 1.54
CA PRO A 35 -11.33 6.09 1.10
C PRO A 35 -10.34 5.82 -0.05
N ALA A 36 -10.87 5.37 -1.19
CA ALA A 36 -10.10 4.94 -2.35
C ALA A 36 -10.71 5.41 -3.69
N GLY A 37 -9.83 5.77 -4.63
CA GLY A 37 -10.17 5.95 -6.05
C GLY A 37 -11.34 6.89 -6.31
N GLY A 38 -12.30 6.42 -7.11
CA GLY A 38 -13.45 7.21 -7.58
C GLY A 38 -14.37 7.73 -6.47
N ASN A 39 -14.32 7.16 -5.25
CA ASN A 39 -15.18 7.58 -4.15
C ASN A 39 -14.92 9.03 -3.71
N TYR A 40 -13.67 9.50 -3.80
CA TYR A 40 -13.35 10.90 -3.54
C TYR A 40 -14.08 11.84 -4.51
N ARG A 41 -14.14 11.47 -5.80
CA ARG A 41 -14.84 12.25 -6.82
C ARG A 41 -16.34 12.30 -6.53
N THR A 42 -16.95 11.18 -6.12
CA THR A 42 -18.37 11.12 -5.75
C THR A 42 -18.67 12.01 -4.54
N VAL A 43 -17.83 12.00 -3.50
CA VAL A 43 -18.03 12.85 -2.32
C VAL A 43 -17.85 14.32 -2.67
N HIS A 44 -16.84 14.69 -3.45
CA HIS A 44 -16.66 16.07 -3.90
C HIS A 44 -17.84 16.58 -4.74
N ALA A 45 -18.35 15.75 -5.66
CA ALA A 45 -19.54 16.09 -6.45
C ALA A 45 -20.77 16.27 -5.56
N ARG A 46 -20.95 15.42 -4.53
CA ARG A 46 -22.07 15.52 -3.58
C ARG A 46 -21.97 16.75 -2.69
N ILE A 47 -20.78 17.12 -2.20
CA ILE A 47 -20.53 18.36 -1.47
C ILE A 47 -20.93 19.57 -2.32
N ALA A 48 -20.48 19.61 -3.58
CA ALA A 48 -20.80 20.71 -4.50
C ALA A 48 -22.31 20.78 -4.79
N ARG A 49 -22.95 19.63 -5.07
CA ARG A 49 -24.40 19.55 -5.30
C ARG A 49 -25.22 20.08 -4.12
N LEU A 50 -24.76 19.82 -2.89
CA LEU A 50 -25.45 20.19 -1.66
C LEU A 50 -25.02 21.56 -1.10
N GLY A 51 -24.07 22.24 -1.74
CA GLY A 51 -23.58 23.54 -1.30
C GLY A 51 -22.94 23.52 0.09
N LEU A 52 -22.31 22.40 0.49
CA LEU A 52 -21.77 22.27 1.84
C LEU A 52 -20.42 22.96 1.97
N ASP A 53 -20.21 23.65 3.09
CA ASP A 53 -18.90 24.17 3.42
C ASP A 53 -17.93 23.02 3.74
N LYS A 54 -16.70 23.17 3.25
CA LYS A 54 -15.58 22.25 3.46
C LYS A 54 -14.28 23.01 3.80
N SER A 55 -14.39 24.31 4.13
CA SER A 55 -13.25 25.17 4.44
C SER A 55 -12.47 24.69 5.68
N HIS A 56 -13.17 24.02 6.61
CA HIS A 56 -12.59 23.40 7.81
C HIS A 56 -11.81 22.11 7.52
N PHE A 57 -11.87 21.57 6.29
CA PHE A 57 -11.07 20.41 5.95
C PHE A 57 -9.60 20.79 5.89
N THR A 58 -8.79 20.11 6.71
CA THR A 58 -7.37 20.47 6.87
C THR A 58 -6.53 20.02 5.68
N GLY A 59 -6.97 19.04 4.88
CA GLY A 59 -6.24 18.59 3.69
C GLY A 59 -4.77 18.27 4.02
N ALA A 60 -3.83 18.87 3.28
CA ALA A 60 -2.39 18.81 3.56
C ALA A 60 -1.92 19.81 4.65
N ALA A 61 -2.76 20.77 5.04
CA ALA A 61 -2.44 21.80 6.04
C ALA A 61 -2.42 21.30 7.49
N TRP A 62 -2.67 20.00 7.73
CA TRP A 62 -2.45 19.39 9.05
C TRP A 62 -0.96 19.38 9.45
N ASN A 63 -0.04 19.48 8.49
CA ASN A 63 1.40 19.36 8.71
C ASN A 63 2.20 20.42 7.93
N VAL A 64 1.99 21.71 8.24
CA VAL A 64 2.64 22.86 7.59
C VAL A 64 3.06 23.92 8.61
N GLY A 65 3.96 24.84 8.23
CA GLY A 65 4.37 25.98 9.05
C GLY A 65 4.95 25.56 10.41
N SER A 66 4.55 26.24 11.48
CA SER A 66 4.97 25.92 12.86
C SER A 66 4.48 24.56 13.36
N ARG A 67 3.50 23.94 12.68
CA ARG A 67 3.01 22.58 12.98
C ARG A 67 3.76 21.49 12.21
N TYR A 68 4.68 21.86 11.32
CA TYR A 68 5.43 20.91 10.52
C TYR A 68 6.22 19.94 11.42
N ARG A 69 5.95 18.65 11.24
CA ARG A 69 6.70 17.53 11.80
C ARG A 69 7.17 16.66 10.64
N ASN A 70 8.47 16.37 10.62
CA ASN A 70 9.01 15.37 9.69
C ASN A 70 8.59 13.96 10.16
N VAL A 71 7.40 13.54 9.74
CA VAL A 71 6.85 12.20 9.97
C VAL A 71 7.57 11.12 9.14
N ASN A 72 8.44 11.54 8.21
CA ASN A 72 9.19 10.66 7.31
C ASN A 72 10.66 10.52 7.70
N LYS A 73 11.05 10.84 8.94
CA LYS A 73 12.43 10.64 9.39
C LYS A 73 12.79 9.16 9.16
N PRO A 74 13.78 8.84 8.30
CA PRO A 74 14.10 7.46 8.03
C PRO A 74 14.56 6.82 9.33
N ALA A 75 13.87 5.76 9.74
CA ALA A 75 14.28 4.97 10.89
C ALA A 75 15.72 4.50 10.69
N ASN A 76 16.46 4.30 11.79
CA ASN A 76 17.71 3.56 11.75
C ASN A 76 17.46 2.24 10.98
N LEU A 77 18.37 1.84 10.08
CA LEU A 77 18.22 0.60 9.31
C LEU A 77 18.00 -0.59 10.23
N GLU A 78 18.67 -0.65 11.38
CA GLU A 78 18.50 -1.72 12.37
C GLU A 78 17.07 -1.78 12.93
N ALA A 79 16.39 -0.64 13.06
CA ALA A 79 15.00 -0.60 13.48
C ALA A 79 14.02 -1.09 12.39
N LEU A 80 14.49 -1.26 11.15
CA LEU A 80 13.71 -1.82 10.04
C LEU A 80 13.94 -3.32 9.84
N LEU A 81 15.05 -3.86 10.36
CA LEU A 81 15.46 -5.26 10.20
C LEU A 81 14.83 -6.18 11.24
N VAL A 82 13.50 -6.09 11.36
CA VAL A 82 12.69 -6.80 12.35
C VAL A 82 11.50 -7.48 11.70
N GLU A 83 10.89 -8.43 12.41
CA GLU A 83 9.60 -8.99 12.03
C GLU A 83 8.47 -7.96 12.21
N GLY A 84 7.47 -7.98 11.33
CA GLY A 84 6.31 -7.08 11.38
C GLY A 84 6.57 -5.65 10.87
N SER A 85 7.73 -5.39 10.26
CA SER A 85 8.04 -4.07 9.70
C SER A 85 7.23 -3.79 8.43
N ASN A 86 6.42 -2.73 8.45
CA ASN A 86 5.64 -2.26 7.29
C ASN A 86 6.45 -1.39 6.31
N TYR A 87 7.78 -1.35 6.44
CA TYR A 87 8.63 -0.59 5.54
C TYR A 87 8.62 -1.17 4.12
N GLN A 88 8.50 -0.29 3.12
CA GLN A 88 8.33 -0.72 1.74
C GLN A 88 9.55 -1.48 1.23
N THR A 89 9.33 -2.69 0.72
CA THR A 89 10.37 -3.64 0.26
C THR A 89 11.34 -3.01 -0.75
N PHE A 90 10.85 -2.21 -1.71
CA PHE A 90 11.72 -1.56 -2.70
C PHE A 90 12.64 -0.51 -2.09
N LYS A 91 12.18 0.21 -1.06
CA LYS A 91 12.99 1.18 -0.30
C LYS A 91 14.00 0.45 0.57
N LEU A 92 13.59 -0.65 1.21
CA LEU A 92 14.49 -1.46 2.03
C LEU A 92 15.66 -1.97 1.19
N LYS A 93 15.37 -2.55 0.03
CA LYS A 93 16.37 -3.00 -0.95
C LYS A 93 17.39 -1.91 -1.27
N ALA A 94 16.92 -0.70 -1.59
CA ALA A 94 17.79 0.42 -1.93
C ALA A 94 18.71 0.80 -0.75
N ARG A 95 18.16 0.84 0.47
CA ARG A 95 18.94 1.12 1.69
C ARG A 95 19.96 0.03 2.00
N LEU A 96 19.59 -1.24 1.90
CA LEU A 96 20.50 -2.35 2.16
C LEU A 96 21.72 -2.32 1.25
N ILE A 97 21.54 -1.92 0.00
CA ILE A 97 22.65 -1.75 -0.96
C ILE A 97 23.45 -0.49 -0.63
N ALA A 98 22.79 0.65 -0.38
CA ALA A 98 23.45 1.93 -0.11
C ALA A 98 24.27 1.92 1.19
N GLU A 99 23.79 1.21 2.22
CA GLU A 99 24.45 1.06 3.52
C GLU A 99 25.42 -0.14 3.55
N GLY A 100 25.67 -0.78 2.40
CA GLY A 100 26.67 -1.85 2.28
C GLY A 100 26.30 -3.18 2.95
N ARG A 101 25.04 -3.36 3.40
CA ARG A 101 24.57 -4.62 3.98
C ARG A 101 24.48 -5.73 2.94
N PHE A 102 24.12 -5.40 1.71
CA PHE A 102 24.13 -6.32 0.58
C PHE A 102 24.96 -5.80 -0.58
N VAL A 103 25.78 -6.70 -1.14
CA VAL A 103 26.43 -6.49 -2.44
C VAL A 103 25.37 -6.54 -3.52
N ARG A 104 25.43 -5.63 -4.50
CA ARG A 104 24.49 -5.57 -5.63
C ARG A 104 24.74 -6.71 -6.64
N SER A 105 24.47 -7.94 -6.25
CA SER A 105 24.51 -9.13 -7.09
C SER A 105 23.37 -10.09 -6.75
N CYS A 106 23.03 -10.99 -7.67
CA CYS A 106 22.06 -12.04 -7.38
C CYS A 106 22.67 -13.05 -6.40
N SER A 107 21.96 -13.36 -5.31
CA SER A 107 22.44 -14.31 -4.29
C SER A 107 22.51 -15.74 -4.81
N ALA A 108 21.73 -16.09 -5.84
CA ALA A 108 21.72 -17.41 -6.47
C ALA A 108 22.76 -17.51 -7.59
N CYS A 109 22.58 -16.80 -8.71
CA CYS A 109 23.47 -16.92 -9.88
C CYS A 109 24.72 -16.03 -9.84
N LYS A 110 24.87 -15.18 -8.82
CA LYS A 110 26.00 -14.24 -8.62
C LYS A 110 26.20 -13.18 -9.71
N LEU A 111 25.41 -13.20 -10.78
CA LEU A 111 25.48 -12.22 -11.86
C LEU A 111 25.14 -10.80 -11.37
N THR A 112 25.81 -9.84 -11.97
CA THR A 112 25.58 -8.38 -11.81
C THR A 112 25.06 -7.74 -13.10
N HIS A 113 25.36 -8.35 -14.25
CA HIS A 113 24.97 -7.88 -15.59
C HIS A 113 24.24 -8.97 -16.37
N TRP A 114 23.29 -8.54 -17.20
CA TRP A 114 22.55 -9.38 -18.15
C TRP A 114 22.36 -8.59 -19.44
N GLN A 115 22.74 -9.17 -20.58
CA GLN A 115 22.79 -8.47 -21.88
C GLN A 115 23.50 -7.11 -21.76
N GLU A 116 24.66 -7.11 -21.10
CA GLU A 116 25.52 -5.93 -20.88
C GLU A 116 24.88 -4.82 -20.01
N GLN A 117 23.66 -5.01 -19.53
CA GLN A 117 22.95 -4.07 -18.64
C GLN A 117 22.99 -4.56 -17.20
N LEU A 118 22.96 -3.62 -16.24
CA LEU A 118 22.84 -3.98 -14.83
C LEU A 118 21.55 -4.75 -14.55
N ILE A 119 21.68 -5.90 -13.89
CA ILE A 119 20.51 -6.72 -13.55
C ILE A 119 19.62 -5.96 -12.56
N PRO A 120 18.30 -5.88 -12.80
CA PRO A 120 17.37 -5.44 -11.78
C PRO A 120 17.29 -6.50 -10.69
N LEU A 121 17.64 -6.16 -9.45
CA LEU A 121 17.50 -7.07 -8.31
C LEU A 121 16.17 -6.84 -7.59
N GLU A 122 15.56 -7.91 -7.13
CA GLU A 122 14.39 -7.96 -6.26
C GLU A 122 14.85 -8.39 -4.87
N LEU A 123 14.21 -7.86 -3.82
CA LEU A 123 14.44 -8.29 -2.44
C LEU A 123 13.43 -9.41 -2.17
N ASP A 124 13.94 -10.61 -1.97
CA ASP A 124 13.17 -11.82 -1.67
C ASP A 124 13.24 -12.13 -0.17
N HIS A 125 12.11 -12.60 0.34
CA HIS A 125 11.95 -13.08 1.72
C HIS A 125 11.95 -14.60 1.67
N VAL A 126 12.94 -15.24 2.30
CA VAL A 126 13.15 -16.70 2.22
C VAL A 126 11.92 -17.47 2.70
N ASN A 127 11.25 -16.98 3.75
CA ASN A 127 10.00 -17.55 4.27
C ASN A 127 8.72 -17.11 3.54
N GLY A 128 8.82 -16.17 2.58
CA GLY A 128 7.68 -15.62 1.84
C GLY A 128 6.78 -14.65 2.62
N ILE A 129 7.18 -14.24 3.82
CA ILE A 129 6.48 -13.27 4.67
C ILE A 129 7.04 -11.87 4.39
N ASN A 130 6.24 -11.02 3.74
CA ASN A 130 6.70 -9.75 3.17
C ASN A 130 7.06 -8.65 4.19
N ASN A 131 6.70 -8.83 5.47
CA ASN A 131 7.00 -7.90 6.56
C ASN A 131 8.02 -8.49 7.57
N ASP A 132 8.60 -9.65 7.28
CA ASP A 132 9.69 -10.22 8.07
C ASP A 132 11.05 -9.77 7.54
N ASN A 133 11.48 -8.57 7.95
CA ASN A 133 12.67 -7.92 7.40
C ASN A 133 13.96 -8.28 8.13
N ARG A 134 13.97 -9.33 8.97
CA ARG A 134 15.21 -9.80 9.61
C ARG A 134 16.26 -10.13 8.56
N ILE A 135 17.50 -9.71 8.78
CA ILE A 135 18.54 -9.72 7.74
C ILE A 135 18.81 -11.14 7.20
N GLU A 136 18.74 -12.15 8.07
CA GLU A 136 18.90 -13.56 7.74
C GLU A 136 17.77 -14.13 6.85
N ASN A 137 16.60 -13.49 6.85
CA ASN A 137 15.45 -13.87 6.02
C ASN A 137 15.46 -13.17 4.65
N LEU A 138 16.39 -12.24 4.41
CA LEU A 138 16.43 -11.42 3.20
C LEU A 138 17.54 -11.87 2.25
N ARG A 139 17.25 -11.84 0.95
CA ARG A 139 18.26 -12.02 -0.10
C ARG A 139 17.94 -11.22 -1.35
N LEU A 140 18.97 -10.80 -2.09
CA LEU A 140 18.78 -10.19 -3.40
C LEU A 140 18.74 -11.27 -4.47
N LEU A 141 17.71 -11.28 -5.32
CA LEU A 141 17.62 -12.19 -6.47
C LEU A 141 17.37 -11.40 -7.75
N CYS A 142 17.87 -11.91 -8.88
CA CYS A 142 17.42 -11.43 -10.19
C CYS A 142 16.03 -12.00 -10.51
N PRO A 143 15.28 -11.43 -11.48
CA PRO A 143 13.90 -11.84 -11.75
C PRO A 143 13.82 -13.30 -12.21
N ASN A 144 14.85 -13.78 -12.94
CA ASN A 144 14.92 -15.16 -13.41
C ASN A 144 15.10 -16.14 -12.25
N CYS A 145 16.03 -15.86 -11.32
CA CYS A 145 16.22 -16.73 -10.14
C CYS A 145 15.05 -16.62 -9.16
N HIS A 146 14.48 -15.43 -8.97
CA HIS A 146 13.34 -15.25 -8.09
C HIS A 146 12.11 -16.01 -8.58
N ALA A 147 11.87 -16.06 -9.90
CA ALA A 147 10.77 -16.82 -10.49
C ALA A 147 10.79 -18.33 -10.16
N LEU A 148 11.97 -18.88 -9.84
CA LEU A 148 12.17 -20.28 -9.48
C LEU A 148 11.91 -20.58 -7.99
N THR A 149 11.73 -19.56 -7.15
CA THR A 149 11.44 -19.75 -5.73
C THR A 149 10.00 -20.25 -5.51
N GLU A 150 9.79 -20.99 -4.42
CA GLU A 150 8.46 -21.45 -3.98
C GLU A 150 7.57 -20.29 -3.50
N THR A 151 8.18 -19.17 -3.10
CA THR A 151 7.53 -17.96 -2.59
C THR A 151 7.19 -16.95 -3.69
N TYR A 152 7.68 -17.15 -4.92
CA TYR A 152 7.53 -16.19 -6.01
C TYR A 152 6.07 -15.79 -6.24
N ARG A 153 5.79 -14.48 -6.18
CA ARG A 153 4.44 -13.91 -6.37
C ARG A 153 3.35 -14.59 -5.53
N GLY A 154 3.71 -15.10 -4.35
CA GLY A 154 2.79 -15.79 -3.46
C GLY A 154 2.36 -17.17 -3.95
N LYS A 155 3.20 -17.87 -4.73
CA LYS A 155 2.99 -19.28 -5.13
C LYS A 155 2.70 -20.19 -3.92
N ASN A 156 3.34 -19.91 -2.78
CA ASN A 156 3.14 -20.60 -1.51
C ASN A 156 1.84 -20.21 -0.78
N GLN A 157 1.17 -19.13 -1.18
CA GLN A 157 -0.08 -18.71 -0.58
C GLN A 157 -1.23 -19.51 -1.18
N LYS A 158 -2.00 -20.19 -0.32
CA LYS A 158 -3.26 -20.81 -0.74
C LYS A 158 -4.16 -19.71 -1.29
N ARG A 159 -4.56 -19.80 -2.57
CA ARG A 159 -5.61 -18.94 -3.11
C ARG A 159 -6.83 -19.11 -2.20
N ALA A 160 -7.33 -18.01 -1.64
CA ALA A 160 -8.65 -18.02 -1.04
C ALA A 160 -9.60 -18.63 -2.08
N ARG A 161 -10.35 -19.68 -1.69
CA ARG A 161 -11.36 -20.28 -2.56
C ARG A 161 -12.22 -19.14 -3.10
N VAL A 162 -12.19 -18.93 -4.41
CA VAL A 162 -13.19 -18.09 -5.06
C VAL A 162 -14.50 -18.78 -4.74
N VAL A 163 -15.32 -18.17 -3.88
CA VAL A 163 -16.69 -18.62 -3.67
C VAL A 163 -17.33 -18.57 -5.06
N GLU A 164 -17.69 -19.74 -5.59
CA GLU A 164 -18.27 -19.94 -6.90
C GLU A 164 -19.57 -19.11 -6.99
N ARG A 165 -19.46 -17.86 -7.42
CA ARG A 165 -20.61 -16.98 -7.60
C ARG A 165 -21.23 -17.32 -8.95
N TYR A 166 -22.23 -18.19 -8.88
CA TYR A 166 -23.26 -18.44 -9.89
C TYR A 166 -22.75 -18.80 -11.29
N THR A 167 -22.65 -20.10 -11.56
CA THR A 167 -22.88 -20.62 -12.91
C THR A 167 -24.28 -20.20 -13.35
N ARG A 168 -24.38 -19.32 -14.35
CA ARG A 168 -25.63 -19.12 -15.08
C ARG A 168 -25.92 -20.43 -15.82
N ARG A 169 -26.91 -21.19 -15.35
CA ARG A 169 -27.60 -22.17 -16.20
C ARG A 169 -28.33 -21.37 -17.28
N SER A 170 -27.92 -21.57 -18.52
CA SER A 170 -28.79 -21.43 -19.68
C SER A 170 -29.34 -22.80 -20.03
#